data_AF-A0AAW5EJT3-F1
#
_entry.id   AF-A0AAW5EJT3-F1
#
_cell.length_a   1.000
_cell.length_b   1.000
_cell.length_c   1.000
_cell.angle_alpha   90.00
_cell.angle_beta   90.00
_cell.angle_gamma   90.00
#
_symmetry.space_group_name_H-M   'P 1'
#
loop_
_entity.id
_entity.type
_entity.pdbx_description
1 polymer ?
#
loop_
_entity_poly.entity_id
_entity_poly.type
_entity_poly.pdbx_seq_one_letter_code
_entity_poly.pdbx_strand_id
1 'polypeptide(L)'
;YFLNQNYKQGPNGNKNNGLDKASGEFITFLDDDDELLPYALGVLMQKVDEGYSHVFGNCLIEKEGILSDEFSGRGLQKEDEISKKDFLMQRFSGEFFSVFKASLLKNKRFN
;
A
#
# COMPACT_ATOMS: atom_id res chain seq x y z
N TYR A 1 1.36 -10.19 17.22
CA TYR A 1 2.69 -10.70 16.83
C TYR A 1 2.53 -12.13 16.34
N PHE A 2 3.06 -12.46 15.16
CA PHE A 2 3.02 -13.82 14.57
C PHE A 2 4.44 -14.20 14.15
N LEU A 3 4.89 -15.39 14.52
CA LEU A 3 6.22 -15.87 14.17
C LEU A 3 6.21 -16.44 12.74
N ASN A 4 7.10 -15.97 11.87
CA ASN A 4 7.18 -16.42 10.47
C ASN A 4 7.70 -17.86 10.40
N GLN A 5 6.81 -18.81 10.10
CA GLN A 5 7.13 -20.23 10.03
C GLN A 5 6.84 -20.86 8.66
N ASN A 6 5.87 -20.32 7.90
CA ASN A 6 5.35 -20.98 6.70
C ASN A 6 6.07 -20.60 5.41
N TYR A 7 6.67 -19.40 5.37
CA TYR A 7 7.39 -18.88 4.21
C TYR A 7 8.83 -18.51 4.56
N LYS A 8 9.67 -18.37 3.53
CA LYS A 8 11.06 -17.92 3.68
C LYS A 8 11.14 -16.63 4.48
N GLN A 9 12.18 -16.51 5.29
CA GLN A 9 12.47 -15.27 6.00
C GLN A 9 12.86 -14.19 4.97
N GLY A 10 12.13 -13.08 4.98
CA GLY A 10 12.31 -11.96 4.07
C GLY A 10 11.01 -11.19 3.85
N PRO A 11 11.06 -9.98 3.26
CA PRO A 11 9.90 -9.09 3.17
C PRO A 11 8.68 -9.76 2.52
N ASN A 12 8.87 -10.43 1.39
CA ASN A 12 7.78 -11.10 0.67
C ASN A 12 7.20 -12.29 1.46
N GLY A 13 8.05 -13.06 2.14
CA GLY A 13 7.60 -14.16 2.99
C GLY A 13 6.84 -13.66 4.22
N ASN A 14 7.27 -12.57 4.84
CA ASN A 14 6.58 -11.94 5.97
C ASN A 14 5.20 -11.44 5.55
N LYS A 15 5.10 -10.77 4.39
CA LYS A 15 3.81 -10.34 3.79
C LYS A 15 2.88 -11.53 3.55
N ASN A 16 3.40 -12.65 3.05
CA ASN A 16 2.61 -13.87 2.86
C ASN A 16 2.14 -14.51 4.19
N ASN A 17 2.99 -14.56 5.22
CA ASN A 17 2.58 -15.03 6.54
C ASN A 17 1.44 -14.16 7.11
N GLY A 18 1.53 -12.83 6.93
CA GLY A 18 0.47 -11.90 7.29
C GLY A 18 -0.82 -12.14 6.50
N LEU A 19 -0.72 -12.31 5.18
CA LEU A 19 -1.87 -12.61 4.31
C LEU A 19 -2.62 -13.88 4.70
N ASP A 20 -1.93 -14.92 5.18
CA ASP A 20 -2.57 -16.16 5.64
C ASP A 20 -3.43 -15.96 6.89
N LYS A 21 -3.21 -14.87 7.64
CA LYS A 21 -3.97 -14.54 8.86
C LYS A 21 -4.97 -13.42 8.67
N ALA A 22 -4.82 -12.62 7.62
CA ALA A 22 -5.71 -11.50 7.35
C ALA A 22 -7.08 -12.00 6.85
N SER A 23 -8.15 -11.46 7.40
CA SER A 23 -9.53 -11.82 7.08
C SER A 23 -10.38 -10.63 6.61
N GLY A 24 -9.78 -9.44 6.51
CA GLY A 24 -10.45 -8.24 6.02
C GLY A 24 -10.75 -8.31 4.52
N GLU A 25 -11.81 -7.63 4.10
CA GLU A 25 -12.11 -7.47 2.66
C GLU A 25 -11.01 -6.67 1.95
N PHE A 26 -10.46 -5.68 2.65
CA PHE A 26 -9.36 -4.85 2.20
C PHE A 26 -8.10 -5.14 3.01
N ILE A 27 -6.97 -5.13 2.32
CA ILE A 27 -5.64 -5.41 2.87
C ILE A 27 -4.73 -4.23 2.54
N THR A 28 -3.80 -3.96 3.45
CA THR A 28 -2.67 -3.06 3.26
C THR A 28 -1.43 -3.66 3.92
N PHE A 29 -0.26 -3.15 3.58
CA PHE A 29 1.00 -3.45 4.23
C PHE A 29 1.60 -2.14 4.72
N LEU A 30 2.04 -2.13 5.97
CA LEU A 30 2.78 -1.04 6.58
C LEU A 30 4.08 -1.64 7.09
N ASP A 31 5.20 -1.07 6.65
CA ASP A 31 6.52 -1.48 7.14
C ASP A 31 6.72 -0.91 8.57
N ASP A 32 7.62 -1.49 9.36
CA ASP A 32 7.71 -1.21 10.79
C ASP A 32 8.40 0.10 11.14
N ASP A 33 9.08 0.70 10.16
CA ASP A 33 9.70 2.02 10.20
C ASP A 33 8.83 3.12 9.57
N ASP A 34 7.63 2.78 9.09
CA ASP A 34 6.65 3.74 8.55
C ASP A 34 5.56 4.11 9.57
N GLU A 35 5.07 5.35 9.48
CA GLU A 35 3.92 5.83 10.26
C GLU A 35 2.74 6.22 9.36
N LEU A 36 1.53 5.94 9.86
CA LEU A 36 0.31 6.45 9.24
C LEU A 36 -0.05 7.82 9.81
N LEU A 37 -0.15 8.81 8.92
CA LEU A 37 -0.70 10.10 9.29
C LEU A 37 -2.13 9.96 9.84
N PRO A 38 -2.54 10.86 10.75
CA PRO A 38 -3.91 10.89 11.24
C PRO A 38 -4.90 10.86 10.07
N TYR A 39 -5.90 9.99 10.16
CA TYR A 39 -6.97 9.81 9.16
C TYR A 39 -6.53 9.26 7.79
N ALA A 40 -5.25 8.90 7.56
CA ALA A 40 -4.78 8.39 6.26
C ALA A 40 -5.62 7.20 5.76
N LEU A 41 -5.87 6.22 6.62
CA LEU A 41 -6.75 5.08 6.30
C LEU A 41 -8.19 5.52 6.01
N GLY A 42 -8.74 6.46 6.78
CA GLY A 42 -10.11 6.96 6.58
C GLY A 42 -10.30 7.63 5.22
N VAL A 43 -9.32 8.44 4.81
CA VAL A 43 -9.31 9.09 3.48
C VAL A 43 -9.28 8.05 2.35
N LEU A 44 -8.45 7.02 2.47
CA LEU A 44 -8.38 5.96 1.45
C LEU A 44 -9.67 5.11 1.44
N MET A 45 -10.25 4.82 2.61
CA MET A 45 -11.49 4.06 2.71
C MET A 45 -12.69 4.82 2.16
N GLN A 46 -12.70 6.15 2.22
CA GLN A 46 -13.74 6.94 1.55
C GLN A 46 -13.76 6.69 0.03
N LYS A 47 -12.58 6.56 -0.60
CA LYS A 47 -12.50 6.18 -2.01
C LYS A 47 -12.92 4.73 -2.24
N VAL A 48 -12.64 3.84 -1.31
CA VAL A 48 -13.20 2.48 -1.38
C VAL A 48 -14.74 2.51 -1.40
N ASP A 49 -15.37 3.34 -0.57
CA ASP A 49 -16.83 3.51 -0.53
C ASP A 49 -17.40 4.11 -1.82
N GLU A 50 -16.61 4.90 -2.56
CA GLU A 50 -16.94 5.39 -3.90
C GLU A 50 -16.91 4.28 -4.98
N GLY A 51 -16.44 3.07 -4.64
CA GLY A 51 -16.46 1.88 -5.51
C GLY A 51 -15.09 1.42 -6.02
N TYR A 52 -14.00 2.07 -5.61
CA TYR A 52 -12.65 1.70 -6.04
C TYR A 52 -12.16 0.43 -5.32
N SER A 53 -11.56 -0.49 -6.08
CA SER A 53 -11.05 -1.77 -5.53
C SER A 53 -9.58 -1.73 -5.11
N HIS A 54 -8.85 -0.71 -5.53
CA HIS A 54 -7.47 -0.43 -5.13
C HIS A 54 -7.32 1.09 -5.11
N VAL A 55 -6.96 1.63 -3.95
CA VAL A 55 -6.70 3.05 -3.72
C VAL A 55 -5.30 3.17 -3.14
N PHE A 56 -4.54 4.16 -3.56
CA PHE A 56 -3.23 4.42 -2.99
C PHE A 56 -3.01 5.92 -2.80
N GLY A 57 -2.33 6.25 -1.71
CA GLY A 57 -1.95 7.60 -1.34
C GLY A 57 -0.45 7.78 -1.47
N ASN A 58 -0.04 9.02 -1.75
CA ASN A 58 1.36 9.39 -1.70
C ASN A 58 1.81 9.51 -0.24
N CYS A 59 3.09 9.24 0.05
CA CYS A 59 3.65 9.33 1.40
C CYS A 59 4.51 10.58 1.51
N LEU A 60 4.56 11.17 2.71
CA LEU A 60 5.50 12.24 3.03
C LEU A 60 6.83 11.64 3.48
N ILE A 61 7.94 12.29 3.12
CA ILE A 61 9.28 11.81 3.47
C ILE A 61 9.72 12.44 4.79
N GLU A 62 10.13 11.62 5.76
CA GLU A 62 10.84 12.08 6.94
C GLU A 62 12.33 12.29 6.63
N LYS A 63 12.89 13.43 7.07
CA LYS A 63 14.31 13.75 6.97
C LYS A 63 14.82 14.16 8.35
N GLU A 64 15.73 13.36 8.91
CA GLU A 64 16.37 13.64 10.20
C GLU A 64 15.37 13.86 11.35
N GLY A 65 14.28 13.07 11.41
CA GLY A 65 13.24 13.19 12.44
C GLY A 65 12.21 14.29 12.18
N ILE A 66 12.26 14.95 11.02
CA ILE A 66 11.34 16.01 10.63
C ILE A 66 10.60 15.58 9.37
N LEU A 67 9.27 15.53 9.46
CA LEU A 67 8.42 15.27 8.30
C LEU A 67 8.51 16.44 7.31
N SER A 68 8.85 16.14 6.07
CA SER A 68 8.93 17.13 4.98
C SER A 68 7.63 17.19 4.18
N ASP A 69 7.45 18.28 3.43
CA ASP A 69 6.35 18.42 2.46
C ASP A 69 6.64 17.72 1.12
N GLU A 70 7.72 16.94 1.05
CA GLU A 70 8.08 16.18 -0.15
C GLU A 70 7.36 14.83 -0.20
N PHE A 71 6.86 14.50 -1.38
CA PHE A 71 6.23 13.22 -1.65
C PHE A 71 7.23 12.15 -2.09
N SER A 72 7.03 10.92 -1.63
CA SER A 72 7.79 9.72 -2.05
C SER A 72 7.51 9.33 -3.50
N GLY A 73 6.28 9.52 -3.95
CA GLY A 73 5.80 9.24 -5.30
C GLY A 73 5.96 10.42 -6.24
N ARG A 74 6.21 10.12 -7.52
CA ARG A 74 6.37 11.10 -8.62
C ARG A 74 5.38 10.82 -9.75
N GLY A 75 5.07 11.85 -10.53
CA GLY A 75 4.26 11.74 -11.75
C GLY A 75 2.75 11.97 -11.57
N LEU A 76 2.24 11.96 -10.34
CA LEU A 76 0.85 12.30 -10.01
C LEU A 76 0.83 13.63 -9.24
N GLN A 77 0.18 14.65 -9.80
CA GLN A 77 0.12 16.01 -9.23
C GLN A 77 -1.21 16.32 -8.54
N LYS A 78 -2.20 15.44 -8.71
CA LYS A 78 -3.55 15.55 -8.15
C LYS A 78 -4.18 14.16 -8.08
N GLU A 79 -5.29 14.04 -7.39
CA GLU A 79 -6.15 12.86 -7.44
C GLU A 79 -6.51 12.55 -8.90
N ASP A 80 -6.33 11.29 -9.28
CA ASP A 80 -6.55 10.83 -10.65
C ASP A 80 -6.83 9.33 -10.66
N GLU A 81 -7.60 8.87 -11.63
CA GLU A 81 -7.85 7.45 -11.84
C GLU A 81 -6.70 6.85 -12.65
N ILE A 82 -6.20 5.71 -12.17
CA ILE A 82 -5.01 5.05 -12.72
C ILE A 82 -5.41 3.73 -13.35
N SER A 83 -5.03 3.56 -14.61
CA SER A 83 -5.21 2.30 -15.33
C SER A 83 -3.96 1.42 -15.26
N LYS A 84 -4.11 0.13 -15.58
CA LYS A 84 -2.97 -0.78 -15.77
C LYS A 84 -1.97 -0.26 -16.81
N LYS A 85 -2.45 0.44 -17.85
CA LYS A 85 -1.58 1.03 -18.88
C LYS A 85 -0.68 2.10 -18.27
N ASP A 86 -1.21 2.96 -17.39
CA ASP A 86 -0.43 4.02 -16.75
C ASP A 86 0.71 3.46 -15.89
N PHE A 87 0.44 2.36 -15.18
CA PHE A 87 1.47 1.61 -14.45
C PHE A 87 2.53 1.02 -15.38
N LEU A 88 2.12 0.35 -16.47
CA LEU A 88 3.04 -0.25 -17.44
C LEU A 88 3.89 0.78 -18.18
N MET A 89 3.36 1.97 -18.40
CA MET A 89 4.05 3.09 -19.05
C MET A 89 4.87 3.94 -18.05
N GLN A 90 4.90 3.56 -16.77
CA GLN A 90 5.58 4.32 -15.70
C GLN A 90 5.16 5.79 -15.67
N ARG A 91 3.86 6.08 -15.86
CA ARG A 91 3.31 7.45 -15.72
C ARG A 91 3.58 8.02 -14.33
N PHE A 92 3.72 7.13 -13.34
CA PHE A 92 4.09 7.43 -11.97
C PHE A 92 5.12 6.41 -11.48
N SER A 93 5.89 6.79 -10.47
CA SER A 93 6.94 5.96 -9.87
C SER A 93 7.20 6.39 -8.43
N GLY A 94 8.01 5.63 -7.69
CA GLY A 94 8.27 5.85 -6.26
C GLY A 94 7.36 5.00 -5.38
N GLU A 95 7.26 5.40 -4.12
CA GLU A 95 6.55 4.64 -3.09
C GLU A 95 5.19 5.26 -2.79
N PHE A 96 4.19 4.40 -2.61
CA PHE A 96 2.81 4.78 -2.32
C PHE A 96 2.22 3.79 -1.33
N PHE A 97 1.48 4.29 -0.35
CA PHE A 97 0.74 3.47 0.58
C PHE A 97 -0.58 3.02 -0.05
N SER A 98 -0.83 1.71 -0.09
CA SER A 98 -1.95 1.12 -0.83
C SER A 98 -2.94 0.38 0.06
N VAL A 99 -4.23 0.55 -0.21
CA VAL A 99 -5.33 -0.26 0.31
C VAL A 99 -6.04 -0.92 -0.87
N PHE A 100 -6.22 -2.24 -0.85
CA PHE A 100 -6.81 -2.96 -1.97
C PHE A 100 -7.63 -4.16 -1.54
N LYS A 101 -8.63 -4.54 -2.34
CA LYS A 101 -9.45 -5.74 -2.08
C LYS A 101 -8.59 -6.99 -2.10
N ALA A 102 -8.70 -7.83 -1.07
CA ALA A 102 -7.98 -9.09 -0.96
C ALA A 102 -8.21 -9.99 -2.19
N SER A 103 -9.41 -9.93 -2.78
CA SER A 103 -9.80 -10.69 -3.97
C SER A 103 -8.96 -10.37 -5.22
N LEU A 104 -8.33 -9.20 -5.30
CA LEU A 104 -7.44 -8.83 -6.41
C LEU A 104 -6.18 -9.70 -6.48
N LEU A 105 -5.75 -10.28 -5.36
CA LEU A 105 -4.61 -11.20 -5.33
C LEU A 105 -4.91 -12.52 -6.02
N LYS A 106 -6.18 -12.91 -6.23
CA LYS A 106 -6.58 -14.18 -6.86
C LYS A 106 -5.82 -15.40 -6.29
N ASN A 107 -5.63 -15.44 -4.97
CA ASN A 107 -4.85 -16.44 -4.24
C ASN A 107 -3.36 -16.52 -4.62
N LYS A 108 -2.81 -15.52 -5.31
CA LYS A 108 -1.37 -15.37 -5.51
C LYS A 108 -0.69 -14.93 -4.21
N ARG A 109 0.60 -15.21 -4.15
CA ARG A 109 1.51 -14.84 -3.05
C ARG A 109 2.71 -14.12 -3.66
N PHE A 110 3.35 -13.29 -2.84
CA PHE A 110 4.58 -12.59 -3.24
C PHE A 110 5.74 -13.59 -3.33
N ASN A 111 6.56 -13.50 -4.37
CA ASN A 111 7.70 -14.39 -4.63
C ASN A 111 9.04 -13.72 -4.33
#